data_AF-A0A938LFG4-F1
#
_entry.id   AF-A0A938LFG4-F1
#
_cell.length_a   1.000
_cell.length_b   1.000
_cell.length_c   1.000
_cell.angle_alpha   90.00
_cell.angle_beta   90.00
_cell.angle_gamma   90.00
#
_symmetry.space_group_name_H-M   'P 1'
#
loop_
_entity.id
_entity.type
_entity.pdbx_description
1 polymer ?
#
loop_
_entity_poly.entity_id
_entity_poly.type
_entity_poly.pdbx_seq_one_letter_code
_entity_poly.pdbx_strand_id
1 'polypeptide(L)'
;MTRSLAPPRAPGQVPTPARLARRVAAELLDAAPTVRSFLDPACGAGALLLALVAEWRARGRDGELELIGWDLDIRMLEQARAALEEEGGCRLHLRLERRDALARGARWPAGAAIAANPPWASYSGRQGIAAPRARSAGGWPSVHGDFAERIARHCALHAVPALVLLPAAWCELERYAPSRARVDSLPGLSCECELLGEHAFPGVIGSTALVHMRPSVRGSRPLEPDLLRALRAHLAALSAWPDECFGDVGVHTGNAADELVDRAPLRPDLREGRDLGAFRLGGPRLALRAGLERLDGRRFRTGTLAGARSWPVLLRQTANRPIAAVHDPAAWFRNSLLACRPPADVSPDCAVALLNGPVAAHFHQLAHADARQRVFPQLKIAHLRAQRFPFASRAAAPALHDELARRALALRGRAGAIDAEWESKRAALAELSTTAYHLPESLAHAVRRALVDRVAR
;
A
#
# COMPACT_ATOMS: atom_id res chain seq x y z
N MET A 1 -25.49 -18.13 29.34
CA MET A 1 -24.69 -16.97 28.89
C MET A 1 -25.02 -16.66 27.44
N THR A 2 -26.03 -15.83 27.23
CA THR A 2 -26.47 -15.36 25.91
C THR A 2 -25.49 -14.31 25.42
N ARG A 3 -24.66 -14.65 24.43
CA ARG A 3 -23.89 -13.65 23.67
C ARG A 3 -24.89 -12.73 22.99
N SER A 4 -25.01 -11.49 23.50
CA SER A 4 -25.68 -10.41 22.79
C SER A 4 -24.93 -10.20 21.47
N LEU A 5 -25.53 -10.67 20.38
CA LEU A 5 -25.03 -10.43 19.03
C LEU A 5 -25.31 -8.96 18.74
N ALA A 6 -24.28 -8.12 18.85
CA ALA A 6 -24.35 -6.75 18.37
C ALA A 6 -24.84 -6.78 16.91
N PRO A 7 -25.79 -5.90 16.54
CA PRO A 7 -26.33 -5.87 15.19
C PRO A 7 -25.19 -5.66 14.17
N PRO A 8 -25.30 -6.23 12.96
CA PRO A 8 -24.27 -6.09 11.94
C PRO A 8 -24.06 -4.61 11.61
N ARG A 9 -22.81 -4.14 11.73
CA ARG A 9 -22.42 -2.78 11.35
C ARG A 9 -22.56 -2.59 9.84
N ALA A 10 -22.85 -1.36 9.42
CA ALA A 10 -22.89 -1.05 8.00
C ALA A 10 -21.48 -1.20 7.37
N PRO A 11 -21.37 -1.54 6.08
CA PRO A 11 -20.08 -1.74 5.43
C PRO A 11 -19.16 -0.52 5.58
N GLY A 12 -17.90 -0.77 5.95
CA GLY A 12 -16.88 0.27 6.10
C GLY A 12 -16.87 1.00 7.46
N GLN A 13 -17.78 0.67 8.38
CA GLN A 13 -17.74 1.22 9.74
C GLN A 13 -16.68 0.50 10.59
N VAL A 14 -15.64 1.23 11.00
CA VAL A 14 -14.55 0.71 11.81
C VAL A 14 -14.37 1.58 13.06
N PRO A 15 -14.48 1.04 14.29
CA PRO A 15 -14.21 1.82 15.50
C PRO A 15 -12.77 2.28 15.57
N THR A 16 -12.57 3.56 15.90
CA THR A 16 -11.24 4.12 16.14
C THR A 16 -10.65 3.55 17.44
N PRO A 17 -9.47 2.89 17.41
CA PRO A 17 -8.85 2.39 18.63
C PRO A 17 -8.46 3.53 19.57
N ALA A 18 -8.62 3.33 20.88
CA ALA A 18 -8.41 4.38 21.88
C ALA A 18 -7.03 5.05 21.82
N ARG A 19 -5.96 4.28 21.57
CA ARG A 19 -4.60 4.82 21.39
C ARG A 19 -4.52 5.76 20.19
N LEU A 20 -5.16 5.39 19.09
CA LEU A 20 -5.16 6.20 17.87
C LEU A 20 -6.04 7.44 18.03
N ALA A 21 -7.18 7.30 18.72
CA ALA A 21 -8.05 8.43 19.02
C ALA A 21 -7.35 9.50 19.88
N ARG A 22 -6.63 9.10 20.93
CA ARG A 22 -5.80 10.01 21.75
C ARG A 22 -4.72 10.71 20.95
N ARG A 23 -4.02 9.97 20.07
CA ARG A 23 -3.03 10.54 19.18
C ARG A 23 -3.63 11.63 18.28
N VAL A 24 -4.75 11.32 17.63
CA VAL A 24 -5.48 12.28 16.78
C VAL A 24 -5.91 13.51 17.60
N ALA A 25 -6.47 13.31 18.78
CA ALA A 25 -6.88 14.42 19.65
C ALA A 25 -5.70 15.32 20.04
N ALA A 26 -4.58 14.74 20.48
CA ALA A 26 -3.38 15.49 20.85
C ALA A 26 -2.84 16.30 19.68
N GLU A 27 -2.62 15.67 18.52
CA GLU A 27 -2.08 16.35 17.34
C GLU A 27 -3.03 17.42 16.79
N LEU A 28 -4.35 17.23 16.91
CA LEU A 28 -5.32 18.26 16.51
C LEU A 28 -5.28 19.47 17.43
N LEU A 29 -5.16 19.26 18.75
CA LEU A 29 -5.04 20.33 19.73
C LEU A 29 -3.72 21.11 19.60
N ASP A 30 -2.66 20.47 19.12
CA ASP A 30 -1.40 21.12 18.76
C ASP A 30 -1.55 21.96 17.49
N ALA A 31 -2.27 21.45 16.49
CA ALA A 31 -2.54 22.18 15.25
C ALA A 31 -3.54 23.33 15.42
N ALA A 32 -4.37 23.27 16.47
CA ALA A 32 -5.48 24.20 16.71
C ALA A 32 -5.46 24.74 18.17
N PRO A 33 -4.40 25.42 18.61
CA PRO A 33 -4.21 25.74 20.03
C PRO A 33 -5.31 26.66 20.59
N THR A 34 -5.89 27.51 19.75
CA THR A 34 -6.92 28.49 20.12
C THR A 34 -8.35 28.02 19.82
N VAL A 35 -8.52 26.93 19.06
CA VAL A 35 -9.85 26.43 18.68
C VAL A 35 -10.51 25.75 19.87
N ARG A 36 -11.81 26.02 20.05
CA ARG A 36 -12.64 25.47 21.12
C ARG A 36 -13.83 24.63 20.62
N SER A 37 -14.04 24.59 19.31
CA SER A 37 -15.15 23.87 18.67
C SER A 37 -14.60 22.77 17.79
N PHE A 38 -15.05 21.54 18.02
CA PHE A 38 -14.58 20.36 17.30
C PHE A 38 -15.75 19.58 16.71
N LEU A 39 -15.59 19.16 15.46
CA LEU A 39 -16.56 18.35 14.73
C LEU A 39 -15.99 16.96 14.42
N ASP A 40 -16.75 15.92 14.75
CA ASP A 40 -16.61 14.61 14.13
C ASP A 40 -17.86 14.34 13.25
N PRO A 41 -17.73 14.39 11.92
CA PRO A 41 -18.86 14.31 11.00
C PRO A 41 -19.33 12.86 10.73
N ALA A 42 -18.70 11.87 11.36
CA ALA A 42 -19.10 10.46 11.31
C ALA A 42 -18.71 9.78 12.64
N CYS A 43 -19.26 10.31 13.74
CA CYS A 43 -18.68 10.12 15.05
C CYS A 43 -18.82 8.72 15.65
N GLY A 44 -19.72 7.89 15.12
CA GLY A 44 -20.03 6.59 15.69
C GLY A 44 -20.30 6.70 17.19
N ALA A 45 -19.64 5.86 17.99
CA ALA A 45 -19.73 5.87 19.45
C ALA A 45 -18.86 6.96 20.11
N GLY A 46 -18.39 7.96 19.37
CA GLY A 46 -17.75 9.16 19.92
C GLY A 46 -16.29 9.01 20.33
N ALA A 47 -15.57 7.98 19.89
CA ALA A 47 -14.19 7.70 20.34
C ALA A 47 -13.22 8.87 20.15
N LEU A 48 -13.32 9.62 19.04
CA LEU A 48 -12.50 10.81 18.78
C LEU A 48 -12.91 12.00 19.67
N LEU A 49 -14.20 12.19 19.88
CA LEU A 49 -14.73 13.24 20.76
C LEU A 49 -14.32 13.01 22.22
N LEU A 50 -14.41 11.76 22.70
CA LEU A 50 -13.94 11.36 24.04
C LEU A 50 -12.45 11.63 24.21
N ALA A 51 -11.64 11.27 23.21
CA ALA A 51 -10.21 11.54 23.23
C ALA A 51 -9.90 13.04 23.27
N LEU A 52 -10.69 13.88 22.57
CA LEU A 52 -10.56 15.33 22.63
C LEU A 52 -10.84 15.88 24.03
N VAL A 53 -11.87 15.37 24.72
CA VAL A 53 -12.14 15.76 26.12
C VAL A 53 -10.97 15.40 27.03
N ALA A 54 -10.49 14.15 26.94
CA ALA A 54 -9.40 13.66 27.77
C ALA A 54 -8.11 14.48 27.56
N GLU A 55 -7.73 14.73 26.30
CA GLU A 55 -6.54 15.52 25.97
C GLU A 55 -6.69 17.00 26.31
N TRP A 56 -7.89 17.57 26.17
CA TRP A 56 -8.18 18.95 26.58
C TRP A 56 -7.92 19.16 28.07
N ARG A 57 -8.39 18.23 28.91
CA ARG A 57 -8.19 18.24 30.36
C ARG A 57 -6.75 17.95 30.76
N ALA A 58 -6.11 16.98 30.12
CA ALA A 58 -4.71 16.65 30.39
C ALA A 58 -3.78 17.85 30.17
N ARG A 59 -4.18 18.80 29.31
CA ARG A 59 -3.49 20.05 29.04
C ARG A 59 -3.88 21.22 29.95
N GLY A 60 -4.72 20.99 30.97
CA GLY A 60 -5.14 22.01 31.94
C GLY A 60 -5.97 23.14 31.33
N ARG A 61 -6.76 22.87 30.29
CA ARG A 61 -7.60 23.89 29.66
C ARG A 61 -8.96 24.00 30.39
N ASP A 62 -9.15 25.10 31.11
CA ASP A 62 -10.36 25.33 31.94
C ASP A 62 -11.51 26.06 31.21
N GLY A 63 -11.36 26.30 29.90
CA GLY A 63 -12.36 26.97 29.08
C GLY A 63 -13.51 26.07 28.61
N GLU A 64 -14.54 26.70 28.05
CA GLU A 64 -15.65 26.02 27.35
C GLU A 64 -15.13 25.25 26.13
N LEU A 65 -15.57 24.00 26.00
CA LEU A 65 -15.26 23.10 24.89
C LEU A 65 -16.57 22.70 24.21
N GLU A 66 -16.73 23.06 22.94
CA GLU A 66 -17.86 22.63 22.11
C GLU A 66 -17.48 21.38 21.32
N LEU A 67 -18.25 20.31 21.49
CA LEU A 67 -18.10 19.05 20.76
C LEU A 67 -19.35 18.77 19.93
N ILE A 68 -19.15 18.62 18.63
CA ILE A 68 -20.22 18.35 17.67
C ILE A 68 -19.95 16.98 17.05
N GLY A 69 -20.94 16.09 17.14
CA GLY A 69 -20.84 14.74 16.59
C GLY A 69 -22.06 14.43 15.73
N TRP A 70 -21.82 14.03 14.49
CA TRP A 70 -22.90 13.59 13.59
C TRP A 70 -22.73 12.13 13.22
N ASP A 71 -23.83 11.39 13.24
CA ASP A 71 -23.89 10.03 12.72
C ASP A 71 -25.29 9.74 12.15
N LEU A 72 -25.40 8.70 11.32
CA LEU A 72 -26.67 8.23 10.80
C LEU A 72 -27.36 7.23 11.75
N ASP A 73 -26.58 6.51 12.57
CA ASP A 73 -27.08 5.53 13.55
C ASP A 73 -27.33 6.20 14.90
N ILE A 74 -28.60 6.34 15.26
CA ILE A 74 -29.03 6.94 16.52
C ILE A 74 -28.45 6.21 17.75
N ARG A 75 -28.26 4.88 17.66
CA ARG A 75 -27.74 4.07 18.78
C ARG A 75 -26.28 4.39 19.05
N MET A 76 -25.52 4.72 18.01
CA MET A 76 -24.13 5.15 18.15
C MET A 76 -24.05 6.52 18.83
N LEU A 77 -24.97 7.44 18.49
CA LEU A 77 -25.07 8.74 19.16
C LEU A 77 -25.47 8.62 20.64
N GLU A 78 -26.38 7.70 20.98
CA GLU A 78 -26.74 7.41 22.37
C GLU A 78 -25.54 6.89 23.16
N GLN A 79 -24.75 5.97 22.59
CA GLN A 79 -23.52 5.48 23.21
C GLN A 79 -22.48 6.59 23.39
N ALA A 80 -22.28 7.43 22.38
CA ALA A 80 -21.38 8.58 22.45
C ALA A 80 -21.80 9.56 23.55
N ARG A 81 -23.11 9.82 23.67
CA ARG A 81 -23.68 10.70 24.69
C ARG A 81 -23.40 10.18 26.10
N ALA A 82 -23.74 8.92 26.36
CA ALA A 82 -23.52 8.31 27.67
C ALA A 82 -22.04 8.39 28.09
N ALA A 83 -21.13 8.02 27.17
CA ALA A 83 -19.70 8.06 27.44
C ALA A 83 -19.17 9.49 27.69
N LEU A 84 -19.67 10.49 26.95
CA LEU A 84 -19.24 11.89 27.12
C LEU A 84 -19.80 12.55 28.39
N GLU A 85 -20.99 12.14 28.82
CA GLU A 85 -21.61 12.61 30.08
C GLU A 85 -20.90 12.03 31.31
N GLU A 86 -20.43 10.77 31.25
CA GLU A 86 -19.62 10.14 32.31
C GLU A 86 -18.28 10.82 32.54
N GLU A 87 -17.69 11.44 31.50
CA GLU A 87 -16.34 11.97 31.57
C GLU A 87 -16.19 13.10 32.61
N GLY A 88 -17.19 13.97 32.85
CA GLY A 88 -17.24 14.96 33.96
C GLY A 88 -16.08 15.99 34.10
N GLY A 89 -16.33 17.22 34.56
CA GLY A 89 -15.25 18.11 35.03
C GLY A 89 -14.69 19.19 34.08
N CYS A 90 -15.22 19.36 32.87
CA CYS A 90 -15.05 20.61 32.09
C CYS A 90 -16.42 21.11 31.59
N ARG A 91 -16.53 22.42 31.27
CA ARG A 91 -17.76 23.00 30.71
C ARG A 91 -17.92 22.55 29.25
N LEU A 92 -18.56 21.40 29.08
CA LEU A 92 -18.81 20.79 27.78
C LEU A 92 -20.12 21.29 27.17
N HIS A 93 -20.04 21.82 25.96
CA HIS A 93 -21.21 22.08 25.11
C HIS A 93 -21.33 20.96 24.08
N LEU A 94 -22.18 19.97 24.37
CA LEU A 94 -22.32 18.76 23.56
C LEU A 94 -23.47 18.87 22.56
N ARG A 95 -23.18 18.67 21.26
CA ARG A 95 -24.15 18.66 20.16
C ARG A 95 -24.02 17.38 19.34
N LEU A 96 -24.76 16.35 19.75
CA LEU A 96 -24.85 15.08 19.02
C LEU A 96 -26.16 15.02 18.23
N GLU A 97 -26.06 14.87 16.91
CA GLU A 97 -27.22 14.99 16.00
C GLU A 97 -27.24 13.86 14.98
N ARG A 98 -28.43 13.27 14.75
CA ARG A 98 -28.64 12.33 13.65
C ARG A 98 -28.64 13.09 12.33
N ARG A 99 -27.55 13.03 11.57
CA ARG A 99 -27.38 13.85 10.37
C ARG A 99 -26.48 13.17 9.34
N ASP A 100 -26.88 13.26 8.07
CA ASP A 100 -26.01 12.92 6.94
C ASP A 100 -25.02 14.06 6.69
N ALA A 101 -23.77 13.86 7.11
CA ALA A 101 -22.71 14.84 6.92
C ALA A 101 -22.37 15.11 5.45
N LEU A 102 -22.76 14.24 4.51
CA LEU A 102 -22.53 14.40 3.07
C LEU A 102 -23.75 14.94 2.32
N ALA A 103 -24.90 15.15 2.96
CA ALA A 103 -26.09 15.70 2.32
C ALA A 103 -25.84 17.10 1.72
N ARG A 104 -26.44 17.38 0.55
CA ARG A 104 -26.24 18.61 -0.25
C ARG A 104 -26.57 19.90 0.52
N GLY A 105 -27.47 19.84 1.51
CA GLY A 105 -27.87 20.97 2.34
C GLY A 105 -27.28 21.00 3.75
N ALA A 106 -26.48 19.99 4.14
CA ALA A 106 -25.90 19.97 5.48
C ALA A 106 -24.93 21.15 5.65
N ARG A 107 -25.11 21.97 6.69
CA ARG A 107 -24.21 23.11 7.01
C ARG A 107 -23.31 22.72 8.16
N TRP A 108 -22.00 22.67 7.90
CA TRP A 108 -21.01 22.33 8.92
C TRP A 108 -20.76 23.55 9.83
N PRO A 109 -20.54 23.37 11.14
CA PRO A 109 -20.30 24.48 12.07
C PRO A 109 -19.04 25.25 11.69
N ALA A 110 -19.19 26.52 11.31
CA ALA A 110 -18.08 27.35 10.88
C ALA A 110 -16.99 27.45 11.97
N GLY A 111 -15.72 27.37 11.58
CA GLY A 111 -14.60 27.49 12.51
C GLY A 111 -14.37 26.27 13.42
N ALA A 112 -15.12 25.18 13.27
CA ALA A 112 -14.83 23.94 14.00
C ALA A 112 -13.66 23.17 13.36
N ALA A 113 -12.67 22.80 14.16
CA ALA A 113 -11.60 21.87 13.76
C ALA A 113 -12.15 20.43 13.69
N ILE A 114 -11.56 19.57 12.87
CA ILE A 114 -12.15 18.25 12.57
C ILE A 114 -11.25 17.10 13.00
N ALA A 115 -11.79 16.16 13.76
CA ALA A 115 -11.23 14.83 13.95
C ALA A 115 -12.22 13.83 13.32
N ALA A 116 -11.78 13.04 12.35
CA ALA A 116 -12.71 12.15 11.63
C ALA A 116 -12.13 10.77 11.34
N ASN A 117 -12.98 9.76 11.46
CA ASN A 117 -12.77 8.43 10.90
C ASN A 117 -14.02 8.03 10.09
N PRO A 118 -14.17 8.56 8.85
CA PRO A 118 -15.36 8.31 8.05
C PRO A 118 -15.46 6.83 7.63
N PRO A 119 -16.63 6.35 7.19
CA PRO A 119 -16.78 4.97 6.72
C PRO A 119 -15.89 4.65 5.50
N TRP A 120 -15.18 3.52 5.57
CA TRP A 120 -14.28 3.06 4.51
C TRP A 120 -15.01 2.15 3.52
N ALA A 121 -15.81 2.76 2.64
CA ALA A 121 -16.55 2.02 1.61
C ALA A 121 -16.40 2.61 0.22
N SER A 122 -16.34 1.74 -0.78
CA SER A 122 -16.33 2.06 -2.21
C SER A 122 -17.75 2.00 -2.80
N TYR A 123 -18.05 2.83 -3.80
CA TYR A 123 -19.31 2.69 -4.58
C TYR A 123 -19.22 1.68 -5.72
N SER A 124 -18.01 1.15 -5.95
CA SER A 124 -17.72 0.22 -7.04
C SER A 124 -16.99 -1.03 -6.54
N GLY A 125 -17.02 -2.10 -7.34
CA GLY A 125 -16.39 -3.38 -7.01
C GLY A 125 -17.30 -4.37 -6.30
N ARG A 126 -16.76 -5.56 -5.97
CA ARG A 126 -17.53 -6.70 -5.43
C ARG A 126 -18.17 -6.44 -4.06
N GLN A 127 -17.69 -5.43 -3.34
CA GLN A 127 -18.21 -4.98 -2.04
C GLN A 127 -18.73 -3.53 -2.12
N GLY A 128 -19.10 -3.08 -3.33
CA GLY A 128 -19.59 -1.73 -3.55
C GLY A 128 -20.89 -1.48 -2.78
N ILE A 129 -21.02 -0.30 -2.17
CA ILE A 129 -22.28 0.17 -1.60
C ILE A 129 -23.01 1.08 -2.60
N ALA A 130 -24.31 1.30 -2.38
CA ALA A 130 -25.11 2.17 -3.25
C ALA A 130 -24.56 3.62 -3.24
N ALA A 131 -24.32 4.17 -4.43
CA ALA A 131 -23.98 5.58 -4.59
C ALA A 131 -25.25 6.45 -4.50
N PRO A 132 -25.21 7.60 -3.79
CA PRO A 132 -26.20 8.65 -3.95
C PRO A 132 -26.08 9.26 -5.35
N ARG A 133 -27.22 9.70 -5.89
CA ARG A 133 -27.47 10.01 -7.31
C ARG A 133 -26.67 11.18 -7.92
N ALA A 134 -25.74 11.81 -7.20
CA ALA A 134 -24.94 12.93 -7.70
C ALA A 134 -23.52 12.88 -7.12
N ARG A 135 -22.59 12.20 -7.80
CA ARG A 135 -21.18 12.20 -7.39
C ARG A 135 -20.22 12.43 -8.55
N SER A 136 -19.05 12.92 -8.16
CA SER A 136 -18.00 13.42 -9.05
C SER A 136 -17.66 12.42 -10.14
N ALA A 137 -17.61 12.90 -11.38
CA ALA A 137 -17.17 12.12 -12.52
C ALA A 137 -15.65 11.86 -12.42
N GLY A 138 -15.25 10.59 -12.49
CA GLY A 138 -13.84 10.17 -12.61
C GLY A 138 -13.19 9.58 -11.35
N GLY A 139 -12.32 8.60 -11.56
CA GLY A 139 -11.56 7.91 -10.50
C GLY A 139 -12.31 6.72 -9.87
N TRP A 140 -11.94 6.39 -8.62
CA TRP A 140 -12.58 5.37 -7.78
C TRP A 140 -13.47 6.02 -6.72
N PRO A 141 -14.79 6.16 -6.99
CA PRO A 141 -15.68 6.89 -6.11
C PRO A 141 -15.93 6.12 -4.81
N SER A 142 -15.88 6.82 -3.67
CA SER A 142 -15.92 6.20 -2.32
C SER A 142 -16.41 7.16 -1.24
N VAL A 143 -16.98 6.63 -0.15
CA VAL A 143 -17.49 7.41 1.00
C VAL A 143 -16.38 8.24 1.63
N HIS A 144 -15.27 7.58 1.93
CA HIS A 144 -14.12 8.21 2.58
C HIS A 144 -13.49 9.29 1.68
N GLY A 145 -13.51 9.12 0.35
CA GLY A 145 -13.10 10.17 -0.59
C GLY A 145 -14.01 11.40 -0.55
N ASP A 146 -15.33 11.21 -0.49
CA ASP A 146 -16.28 12.34 -0.39
C ASP A 146 -16.15 13.08 0.94
N PHE A 147 -15.94 12.36 2.05
CA PHE A 147 -15.63 12.97 3.35
C PHE A 147 -14.32 13.76 3.27
N ALA A 148 -13.24 13.17 2.74
CA ALA A 148 -11.95 13.85 2.62
C ALA A 148 -12.09 15.17 1.84
N GLU A 149 -12.78 15.16 0.70
CA GLU A 149 -13.00 16.36 -0.11
C GLU A 149 -13.87 17.41 0.61
N ARG A 150 -14.88 16.97 1.36
CA ARG A 150 -15.76 17.89 2.11
C ARG A 150 -15.06 18.50 3.31
N ILE A 151 -14.29 17.71 4.05
CA ILE A 151 -13.43 18.17 5.15
C ILE A 151 -12.42 19.17 4.62
N ALA A 152 -11.73 18.86 3.52
CA ALA A 152 -10.75 19.76 2.92
C ALA A 152 -11.36 21.13 2.55
N ARG A 153 -12.57 21.14 1.94
CA ARG A 153 -13.30 22.38 1.64
C ARG A 153 -13.63 23.19 2.91
N HIS A 154 -14.04 22.51 3.97
CA HIS A 154 -14.32 23.15 5.27
C HIS A 154 -13.05 23.80 5.85
N CYS A 155 -11.95 23.05 5.87
CA CYS A 155 -10.65 23.52 6.35
C CYS A 155 -10.16 24.73 5.56
N ALA A 156 -10.25 24.69 4.23
CA ALA A 156 -9.86 25.79 3.36
C ALA A 156 -10.74 27.04 3.55
N LEU A 157 -12.06 26.85 3.67
CA LEU A 157 -13.01 27.95 3.82
C LEU A 157 -12.89 28.67 5.18
N HIS A 158 -12.65 27.92 6.25
CA HIS A 158 -12.66 28.44 7.61
C HIS A 158 -11.28 28.58 8.25
N ALA A 159 -10.21 28.27 7.51
CA ALA A 159 -8.84 28.27 8.01
C ALA A 159 -8.67 27.48 9.32
N VAL A 160 -9.25 26.27 9.36
CA VAL A 160 -9.16 25.34 10.50
C VAL A 160 -8.51 24.02 10.12
N PRO A 161 -7.78 23.37 11.03
CA PRO A 161 -7.15 22.09 10.72
C PRO A 161 -8.12 20.92 10.83
N ALA A 162 -7.74 19.82 10.19
CA ALA A 162 -8.36 18.51 10.36
C ALA A 162 -7.33 17.38 10.42
N LEU A 163 -7.69 16.34 11.16
CA LEU A 163 -7.02 15.05 11.15
C LEU A 163 -8.02 13.97 10.76
N VAL A 164 -7.73 13.25 9.68
CA VAL A 164 -8.66 12.29 9.06
C VAL A 164 -8.00 10.93 8.93
N LEU A 165 -8.62 9.90 9.50
CA LEU A 165 -8.21 8.51 9.34
C LEU A 165 -8.84 7.93 8.06
N LEU A 166 -8.00 7.55 7.10
CA LEU A 166 -8.43 7.02 5.81
C LEU A 166 -7.73 5.68 5.52
N PRO A 167 -8.28 4.85 4.60
CA PRO A 167 -7.50 3.77 4.02
C PRO A 167 -6.27 4.36 3.31
N ALA A 168 -5.09 3.77 3.52
CA ALA A 168 -3.87 4.18 2.82
C ALA A 168 -4.02 4.14 1.30
N ALA A 169 -4.89 3.24 0.80
CA ALA A 169 -5.27 3.18 -0.61
C ALA A 169 -5.73 4.53 -1.20
N TRP A 170 -6.38 5.40 -0.40
CA TRP A 170 -6.76 6.74 -0.84
C TRP A 170 -5.53 7.63 -1.07
N CYS A 171 -4.51 7.56 -0.21
CA CYS A 171 -3.25 8.30 -0.41
C CYS A 171 -2.43 7.70 -1.57
N GLU A 172 -2.48 6.38 -1.78
CA GLU A 172 -1.47 5.68 -2.58
C GLU A 172 -1.91 5.24 -3.97
N LEU A 173 -3.18 4.85 -4.18
CA LEU A 173 -3.60 4.28 -5.47
C LEU A 173 -3.91 5.39 -6.47
N GLU A 174 -3.46 5.19 -7.72
CA GLU A 174 -3.71 6.11 -8.83
C GLU A 174 -5.20 6.33 -9.09
N ARG A 175 -6.03 5.33 -8.82
CA ARG A 175 -7.47 5.44 -9.02
C ARG A 175 -8.13 6.49 -8.10
N TYR A 176 -7.49 6.87 -7.00
CA TYR A 176 -7.92 7.97 -6.12
C TYR A 176 -7.30 9.32 -6.49
N ALA A 177 -6.42 9.39 -7.50
CA ALA A 177 -5.78 10.64 -7.92
C ALA A 177 -6.78 11.77 -8.21
N PRO A 178 -7.95 11.54 -8.84
CA PRO A 178 -8.94 12.62 -9.01
C PRO A 178 -9.49 13.20 -7.70
N SER A 179 -9.64 12.38 -6.66
CA SER A 179 -10.11 12.83 -5.34
C SER A 179 -9.02 13.65 -4.64
N ARG A 180 -7.77 13.16 -4.66
CA ARG A 180 -6.61 13.91 -4.14
C ARG A 180 -6.41 15.23 -4.87
N ALA A 181 -6.50 15.25 -6.19
CA ALA A 181 -6.36 16.48 -6.99
C ALA A 181 -7.39 17.56 -6.60
N ARG A 182 -8.62 17.18 -6.24
CA ARG A 182 -9.64 18.12 -5.74
C ARG A 182 -9.34 18.66 -4.34
N VAL A 183 -8.69 17.87 -3.49
CA VAL A 183 -8.17 18.33 -2.19
C VAL A 183 -6.99 19.27 -2.40
N ASP A 184 -6.03 18.87 -3.24
CA ASP A 184 -4.81 19.61 -3.54
C ASP A 184 -5.05 20.92 -4.29
N SER A 185 -6.18 21.05 -5.00
CA SER A 185 -6.55 22.27 -5.70
C SER A 185 -7.11 23.36 -4.78
N LEU A 186 -7.36 23.07 -3.50
CA LEU A 186 -7.94 24.04 -2.58
C LEU A 186 -6.89 25.05 -2.12
N PRO A 187 -7.11 26.36 -2.36
CA PRO A 187 -6.15 27.38 -1.99
C PRO A 187 -6.05 27.51 -0.47
N GLY A 188 -4.84 27.73 0.04
CA GLY A 188 -4.61 27.93 1.48
C GLY A 188 -4.69 26.66 2.32
N LEU A 189 -4.73 25.48 1.70
CA LEU A 189 -4.71 24.19 2.39
C LEU A 189 -3.40 23.44 2.08
N SER A 190 -2.78 22.91 3.11
CA SER A 190 -1.71 21.92 3.01
C SER A 190 -2.24 20.56 3.46
N CYS A 191 -1.81 19.50 2.77
CA CYS A 191 -2.20 18.14 3.06
C CYS A 191 -0.93 17.29 3.21
N GLU A 192 -0.78 16.64 4.36
CA GLU A 192 0.30 15.68 4.64
C GLU A 192 -0.35 14.32 4.97
N CYS A 193 0.24 13.23 4.51
CA CYS A 193 -0.28 11.88 4.76
C CYS A 193 0.81 11.07 5.48
N GLU A 194 0.49 10.58 6.67
CA GLU A 194 1.31 9.62 7.40
C GLU A 194 0.72 8.21 7.25
N LEU A 195 1.53 7.26 6.79
CA LEU A 195 1.12 5.86 6.74
C LEU A 195 1.26 5.22 8.12
N LEU A 196 0.14 4.87 8.74
CA LEU A 196 0.08 4.21 10.05
C LEU A 196 0.31 2.69 9.97
N GLY A 197 0.18 2.12 8.77
CA GLY A 197 0.32 0.68 8.53
C GLY A 197 -0.95 -0.12 8.81
N GLU A 198 -0.86 -1.44 8.67
CA GLU A 198 -2.00 -2.38 8.78
C GLU A 198 -2.42 -2.70 10.22
N HIS A 199 -1.63 -2.32 11.24
CA HIS A 199 -1.92 -2.61 12.65
C HIS A 199 -2.64 -1.47 13.35
N ALA A 200 -2.88 -0.37 12.64
CA ALA A 200 -3.54 0.80 13.20
C ALA A 200 -4.99 0.49 13.61
N PHE A 201 -5.65 -0.46 12.93
CA PHE A 201 -7.02 -0.87 13.19
C PHE A 201 -7.15 -2.39 13.34
N PRO A 202 -7.46 -2.91 14.54
CA PRO A 202 -7.67 -4.33 14.75
C PRO A 202 -8.77 -4.90 13.86
N GLY A 203 -8.46 -5.98 13.14
CA GLY A 203 -9.42 -6.68 12.29
C GLY A 203 -9.67 -6.05 10.91
N VAL A 204 -9.01 -4.93 10.57
CA VAL A 204 -9.09 -4.37 9.22
C VAL A 204 -7.97 -4.93 8.35
N ILE A 205 -8.34 -5.43 7.18
CA ILE A 205 -7.39 -5.90 6.16
C ILE A 205 -7.05 -4.71 5.26
N GLY A 206 -5.90 -4.10 5.48
CA GLY A 206 -5.39 -2.98 4.68
C GLY A 206 -4.67 -1.93 5.52
N SER A 207 -3.74 -1.21 4.90
CA SER A 207 -2.99 -0.15 5.60
C SER A 207 -3.88 1.08 5.84
N THR A 208 -3.67 1.76 6.96
CA THR A 208 -4.32 3.02 7.31
C THR A 208 -3.36 4.19 7.09
N ALA A 209 -3.93 5.35 6.78
CA ALA A 209 -3.24 6.62 6.79
C ALA A 209 -3.92 7.62 7.73
N LEU A 210 -3.11 8.47 8.36
CA LEU A 210 -3.54 9.70 9.01
C LEU A 210 -3.27 10.87 8.07
N VAL A 211 -4.32 11.58 7.67
CA VAL A 211 -4.21 12.74 6.78
C VAL A 211 -4.35 14.01 7.58
N HIS A 212 -3.32 14.84 7.53
CA HIS A 212 -3.24 16.15 8.14
C HIS A 212 -3.63 17.20 7.12
N MET A 213 -4.75 17.87 7.36
CA MET A 213 -5.17 19.00 6.55
C MET A 213 -4.98 20.26 7.39
N ARG A 214 -4.02 21.11 7.02
CA ARG A 214 -3.69 22.32 7.79
C ARG A 214 -3.84 23.57 6.93
N PRO A 215 -4.39 24.67 7.49
CA PRO A 215 -4.30 25.98 6.86
C PRO A 215 -2.83 26.29 6.56
N SER A 216 -2.54 26.68 5.33
CA SER A 216 -1.19 26.99 4.87
C SER A 216 -1.09 28.47 4.58
N VAL A 217 -0.07 29.12 5.16
CA VAL A 217 0.37 30.43 4.69
C VAL A 217 1.04 30.20 3.34
N ARG A 218 0.53 30.85 2.28
CA ARG A 218 1.06 30.75 0.91
C ARG A 218 2.60 30.78 0.93
N GLY A 219 3.23 29.69 0.48
CA GLY A 219 4.67 29.64 0.21
C GLY A 219 5.49 28.62 1.00
N SER A 220 4.95 27.96 2.03
CA SER A 220 5.68 26.90 2.76
C SER A 220 5.16 25.50 2.41
N ARG A 221 5.58 24.98 1.25
CA ARG A 221 5.63 23.52 1.08
C ARG A 221 6.98 23.05 1.60
N PRO A 222 7.06 22.19 2.64
CA PRO A 222 8.31 21.51 2.95
C PRO A 222 8.65 20.62 1.75
N LEU A 223 9.64 21.04 0.97
CA LEU A 223 10.25 20.24 -0.09
C LEU A 223 11.39 19.46 0.56
N GLU A 224 11.08 18.40 1.29
CA GLU A 224 11.97 17.25 1.16
C GLU A 224 11.79 16.72 -0.27
N PRO A 225 12.87 16.46 -1.02
CA PRO A 225 12.76 15.66 -2.21
C PRO A 225 12.27 14.30 -1.75
N ASP A 226 10.97 14.04 -1.91
CA ASP A 226 10.41 12.69 -1.82
C ASP A 226 11.40 11.75 -2.51
N LEU A 227 12.03 10.85 -1.74
CA LEU A 227 13.07 9.96 -2.23
C LEU A 227 12.62 9.25 -3.51
N LEU A 228 11.32 8.94 -3.60
CA LEU A 228 10.69 8.39 -4.80
C LEU A 228 10.72 9.37 -5.98
N ARG A 229 10.46 10.66 -5.76
CA ARG A 229 10.55 11.70 -6.80
C ARG A 229 11.97 11.84 -7.30
N ALA A 230 12.96 11.92 -6.41
CA ALA A 230 14.36 12.01 -6.79
C ALA A 230 14.81 10.76 -7.56
N LEU A 231 14.43 9.57 -7.07
CA LEU A 231 14.72 8.30 -7.73
C LEU A 231 14.01 8.20 -9.10
N ARG A 232 12.73 8.56 -9.19
CA ARG A 232 11.97 8.58 -10.46
C ARG A 232 12.60 9.51 -11.47
N ALA A 233 12.99 10.72 -11.05
CA ALA A 233 13.63 11.69 -11.93
C ALA A 233 14.95 11.14 -12.50
N HIS A 234 15.77 10.52 -11.67
CA HIS A 234 17.02 9.89 -12.12
C HIS A 234 16.75 8.70 -13.05
N LEU A 235 15.85 7.79 -12.66
CA LEU A 235 15.55 6.59 -13.43
C LEU A 235 14.84 6.89 -14.76
N ALA A 236 14.15 8.02 -14.89
CA ALA A 236 13.48 8.41 -16.13
C ALA A 236 14.44 8.58 -17.33
N ALA A 237 15.72 8.87 -17.06
CA ALA A 237 16.76 8.97 -18.10
C ALA A 237 17.29 7.60 -18.56
N LEU A 238 16.98 6.52 -17.83
CA LEU A 238 17.44 5.17 -18.13
C LEU A 238 16.46 4.41 -19.02
N SER A 239 16.96 3.36 -19.67
CA SER A 239 16.16 2.53 -20.55
C SER A 239 15.15 1.68 -19.78
N ALA A 240 13.94 1.52 -20.33
CA ALA A 240 13.11 0.37 -19.99
C ALA A 240 13.46 -0.79 -20.92
N TRP A 241 13.28 -2.01 -20.43
CA TRP A 241 13.19 -3.15 -21.33
C TRP A 241 11.81 -3.20 -22.00
N PRO A 242 11.70 -3.82 -23.18
CA PRO A 242 10.42 -4.00 -23.85
C PRO A 242 9.37 -4.70 -22.97
N ASP A 243 8.10 -4.39 -23.20
CA ASP A 243 6.97 -4.89 -22.41
C ASP A 243 6.85 -6.42 -22.44
N GLU A 244 7.21 -7.03 -23.57
CA GLU A 244 7.26 -8.47 -23.81
C GLU A 244 8.35 -9.18 -23.02
N CYS A 245 9.31 -8.46 -22.44
CA CYS A 245 10.30 -9.04 -21.54
C CYS A 245 9.68 -9.56 -20.24
N PHE A 246 8.44 -9.20 -19.92
CA PHE A 246 7.74 -9.64 -18.71
C PHE A 246 6.39 -10.26 -19.03
N GLY A 247 6.13 -11.44 -18.48
CA GLY A 247 4.93 -12.22 -18.77
C GLY A 247 4.32 -12.89 -17.54
N ASP A 248 3.00 -12.92 -17.50
CA ASP A 248 2.20 -13.80 -16.64
C ASP A 248 1.73 -14.97 -17.51
N VAL A 249 2.60 -15.98 -17.62
CA VAL A 249 2.50 -17.09 -18.58
C VAL A 249 2.47 -18.47 -17.90
N GLY A 250 2.49 -18.50 -16.57
CA GLY A 250 2.44 -19.73 -15.80
C GLY A 250 1.07 -20.39 -15.84
N VAL A 251 0.97 -21.54 -15.17
CA VAL A 251 -0.30 -22.24 -14.95
C VAL A 251 -1.17 -21.42 -14.01
N HIS A 252 -2.27 -20.88 -14.53
CA HIS A 252 -3.34 -20.27 -13.73
C HIS A 252 -4.30 -21.36 -13.30
N THR A 253 -4.24 -21.71 -12.03
CA THR A 253 -5.10 -22.76 -11.49
C THR A 253 -6.55 -22.30 -11.28
N GLY A 254 -6.77 -20.98 -11.12
CA GLY A 254 -8.10 -20.39 -10.88
C GLY A 254 -8.91 -21.14 -9.81
N ASN A 255 -10.12 -21.58 -10.14
CA ASN A 255 -10.97 -22.38 -9.23
C ASN A 255 -10.81 -23.90 -9.42
N ALA A 256 -9.74 -24.35 -10.09
CA ALA A 256 -9.47 -25.75 -10.40
C ALA A 256 -8.15 -26.25 -9.80
N ALA A 257 -7.69 -25.64 -8.70
CA ALA A 257 -6.37 -25.93 -8.14
C ALA A 257 -6.24 -27.36 -7.58
N ASP A 258 -7.29 -27.89 -6.95
CA ASP A 258 -7.25 -29.22 -6.35
C ASP A 258 -7.36 -30.34 -7.41
N GLU A 259 -7.89 -30.00 -8.58
CA GLU A 259 -7.96 -30.87 -9.74
C GLU A 259 -6.64 -30.84 -10.53
N LEU A 260 -6.06 -29.65 -10.78
CA LEU A 260 -4.89 -29.46 -11.63
C LEU A 260 -3.55 -29.76 -10.96
N VAL A 261 -3.46 -29.61 -9.64
CA VAL A 261 -2.19 -29.66 -8.92
C VAL A 261 -2.15 -30.88 -8.02
N ASP A 262 -1.18 -31.75 -8.28
CA ASP A 262 -0.83 -32.81 -7.35
C ASP A 262 0.21 -32.28 -6.33
N ARG A 263 -0.12 -32.41 -5.04
CA ARG A 263 0.73 -31.97 -3.92
C ARG A 263 1.60 -33.09 -3.33
N ALA A 264 1.37 -34.34 -3.73
CA ALA A 264 2.19 -35.49 -3.35
C ALA A 264 2.64 -36.27 -4.61
N PRO A 265 3.30 -35.61 -5.58
CA PRO A 265 3.56 -36.22 -6.87
C PRO A 265 4.71 -37.23 -6.81
N LEU A 266 4.59 -38.31 -7.59
CA LEU A 266 5.70 -39.24 -7.84
C LEU A 266 6.83 -38.59 -8.67
N ARG A 267 6.49 -37.62 -9.53
CA ARG A 267 7.43 -36.86 -10.37
C ARG A 267 7.05 -35.38 -10.37
N PRO A 268 7.58 -34.57 -9.44
CA PRO A 268 7.27 -33.14 -9.41
C PRO A 268 7.86 -32.42 -10.62
N ASP A 269 7.04 -31.60 -11.28
CA ASP A 269 7.42 -30.83 -12.47
C ASP A 269 6.84 -29.41 -12.49
N LEU A 270 6.10 -29.03 -11.44
CA LEU A 270 5.42 -27.75 -11.30
C LEU A 270 6.00 -26.96 -10.11
N ARG A 271 6.46 -25.75 -10.41
CA ARG A 271 7.06 -24.81 -9.45
C ARG A 271 6.04 -23.82 -8.92
N GLU A 272 6.26 -23.33 -7.71
CA GLU A 272 5.50 -22.23 -7.12
C GLU A 272 6.39 -21.20 -6.42
N GLY A 273 5.78 -20.13 -5.91
CA GLY A 273 6.48 -19.04 -5.22
C GLY A 273 7.36 -19.48 -4.04
N ARG A 274 7.10 -20.65 -3.43
CA ARG A 274 7.91 -21.21 -2.34
C ARG A 274 9.23 -21.83 -2.82
N ASP A 275 9.30 -22.20 -4.10
CA ASP A 275 10.50 -22.78 -4.69
C ASP A 275 11.50 -21.70 -5.13
N LEU A 276 11.10 -20.43 -5.12
CA LEU A 276 11.90 -19.32 -5.61
C LEU A 276 12.41 -18.43 -4.47
N GLY A 277 13.73 -18.30 -4.40
CA GLY A 277 14.45 -17.32 -3.60
C GLY A 277 15.30 -16.40 -4.47
N ALA A 278 15.88 -15.35 -3.89
CA ALA A 278 16.81 -14.48 -4.63
C ALA A 278 18.01 -15.32 -5.12
N PHE A 279 18.26 -15.28 -6.43
CA PHE A 279 19.32 -16.03 -7.13
C PHE A 279 19.18 -17.56 -7.11
N ARG A 280 18.16 -18.11 -6.43
CA ARG A 280 18.06 -19.54 -6.15
C ARG A 280 16.70 -20.08 -6.54
N LEU A 281 16.72 -21.21 -7.24
CA LEU A 281 15.53 -21.95 -7.61
C LEU A 281 15.65 -23.37 -7.05
N GLY A 282 14.75 -23.71 -6.11
CA GLY A 282 14.65 -25.04 -5.52
C GLY A 282 14.19 -26.09 -6.54
N GLY A 283 14.00 -27.34 -6.14
CA GLY A 283 13.31 -28.32 -6.99
C GLY A 283 11.81 -28.01 -7.09
N PRO A 284 11.10 -28.42 -8.16
CA PRO A 284 9.64 -28.43 -8.13
C PRO A 284 9.15 -29.34 -7.01
N ARG A 285 8.02 -28.96 -6.39
CA ARG A 285 7.39 -29.73 -5.29
C ARG A 285 6.00 -30.24 -5.63
N LEU A 286 5.44 -29.73 -6.71
CA LEU A 286 4.10 -30.05 -7.19
C LEU A 286 4.22 -30.73 -8.55
N ALA A 287 3.16 -31.42 -8.99
CA ALA A 287 3.04 -31.81 -10.40
C ALA A 287 1.77 -31.24 -11.02
N LEU A 288 1.85 -30.94 -12.31
CA LEU A 288 0.68 -30.62 -13.10
C LEU A 288 0.02 -31.93 -13.54
N ARG A 289 -1.27 -32.11 -13.21
CA ARG A 289 -2.03 -33.27 -13.71
C ARG A 289 -2.30 -33.10 -15.21
N ALA A 290 -1.73 -33.98 -16.02
CA ALA A 290 -1.90 -33.99 -17.48
C ALA A 290 -3.33 -34.43 -17.88
N GLY A 291 -3.75 -34.05 -19.08
CA GLY A 291 -4.97 -34.60 -19.70
C GLY A 291 -6.30 -34.07 -19.16
N LEU A 292 -6.29 -33.01 -18.34
CA LEU A 292 -7.53 -32.35 -17.93
C LEU A 292 -8.09 -31.54 -19.11
N GLU A 293 -9.09 -32.12 -19.79
CA GLU A 293 -9.98 -31.36 -20.65
C GLU A 293 -10.68 -30.26 -19.85
N ARG A 294 -11.12 -29.19 -20.52
CA ARG A 294 -11.85 -28.10 -19.86
C ARG A 294 -13.13 -28.66 -19.22
N LEU A 295 -13.06 -28.96 -17.92
CA LEU A 295 -14.22 -29.33 -17.12
C LEU A 295 -15.21 -28.15 -17.07
N ASP A 296 -16.49 -28.43 -17.25
CA ASP A 296 -17.54 -27.42 -17.18
C ASP A 296 -17.50 -26.64 -15.85
N GLY A 297 -17.63 -25.31 -15.94
CA GLY A 297 -17.59 -24.41 -14.79
C GLY A 297 -16.20 -24.15 -14.17
N ARG A 298 -15.14 -24.77 -14.69
CA ARG A 298 -13.75 -24.55 -14.24
C ARG A 298 -13.05 -23.50 -15.09
N ARG A 299 -12.35 -22.57 -14.42
CA ARG A 299 -11.59 -21.47 -15.02
C ARG A 299 -10.11 -21.67 -14.70
N PHE A 300 -9.35 -22.13 -15.68
CA PHE A 300 -7.91 -22.29 -15.58
C PHE A 300 -7.20 -22.11 -16.94
N ARG A 301 -5.88 -21.93 -16.92
CA ARG A 301 -5.02 -21.86 -18.11
C ARG A 301 -3.69 -22.53 -17.81
N THR A 302 -3.32 -23.56 -18.55
CA THR A 302 -2.05 -24.27 -18.37
C THR A 302 -0.96 -23.75 -19.29
N GLY A 303 -1.28 -23.36 -20.54
CA GLY A 303 -0.27 -23.04 -21.55
C GLY A 303 0.40 -24.31 -22.09
N THR A 304 1.62 -24.21 -22.63
CA THR A 304 2.43 -25.35 -23.09
C THR A 304 3.75 -25.42 -22.33
N LEU A 305 4.31 -26.62 -22.18
CA LEU A 305 5.59 -26.80 -21.49
C LEU A 305 6.71 -26.08 -22.24
N ALA A 306 6.70 -26.14 -23.57
CA ALA A 306 7.63 -25.38 -24.42
C ALA A 306 7.50 -23.87 -24.16
N GLY A 307 6.26 -23.37 -24.03
CA GLY A 307 5.98 -21.99 -23.65
C GLY A 307 6.59 -21.64 -22.29
N ALA A 308 6.34 -22.43 -21.25
CA ALA A 308 6.91 -22.21 -19.92
C ALA A 308 8.45 -22.25 -19.92
N ARG A 309 9.05 -23.20 -20.65
CA ARG A 309 10.51 -23.36 -20.77
C ARG A 309 11.20 -22.24 -21.53
N SER A 310 10.47 -21.51 -22.38
CA SER A 310 11.01 -20.37 -23.14
C SER A 310 11.25 -19.10 -22.30
N TRP A 311 11.00 -19.14 -20.99
CA TRP A 311 11.22 -18.04 -20.06
C TRP A 311 12.43 -18.36 -19.16
N PRO A 312 13.59 -17.72 -19.40
CA PRO A 312 14.83 -18.07 -18.72
C PRO A 312 14.93 -17.52 -17.29
N VAL A 313 14.04 -16.62 -16.87
CA VAL A 313 14.02 -16.04 -15.52
C VAL A 313 12.62 -16.12 -14.94
N LEU A 314 12.53 -16.53 -13.67
CA LEU A 314 11.28 -16.51 -12.90
C LEU A 314 11.36 -15.45 -11.80
N LEU A 315 10.22 -14.88 -11.42
CA LEU A 315 10.07 -13.92 -10.33
C LEU A 315 8.94 -14.31 -9.40
N ARG A 316 9.09 -14.07 -8.09
CA ARG A 316 8.04 -14.32 -7.12
C ARG A 316 6.96 -13.23 -7.17
N GLN A 317 5.70 -13.63 -7.30
CA GLN A 317 4.58 -12.69 -7.34
C GLN A 317 4.21 -12.18 -5.94
N THR A 318 4.16 -13.05 -4.94
CA THR A 318 3.89 -12.63 -3.55
C THR A 318 5.19 -12.23 -2.86
N ALA A 319 5.66 -11.02 -3.16
CA ALA A 319 6.88 -10.44 -2.62
C ALA A 319 6.80 -8.91 -2.57
N ASN A 320 7.44 -8.31 -1.57
CA ASN A 320 7.50 -6.84 -1.38
C ASN A 320 8.61 -6.18 -2.22
N ARG A 321 9.29 -6.94 -3.06
CA ARG A 321 10.34 -6.53 -4.00
C ARG A 321 10.47 -7.61 -5.08
N PRO A 322 11.09 -7.32 -6.23
CA PRO A 322 11.44 -8.38 -7.14
C PRO A 322 12.39 -9.36 -6.46
N ILE A 323 12.02 -10.64 -6.52
CA ILE A 323 12.85 -11.77 -6.10
C ILE A 323 12.91 -12.66 -7.33
N ALA A 324 14.08 -12.79 -7.92
CA ALA A 324 14.27 -13.45 -9.21
C ALA A 324 15.32 -14.56 -9.15
N ALA A 325 15.16 -15.57 -9.99
CA ALA A 325 16.14 -16.64 -10.19
C ALA A 325 16.11 -17.12 -11.65
N VAL A 326 17.23 -17.68 -12.12
CA VAL A 326 17.29 -18.32 -13.43
C VAL A 326 16.44 -19.58 -13.43
N HIS A 327 15.67 -19.79 -14.49
CA HIS A 327 14.74 -20.90 -14.67
C HIS A 327 15.44 -22.16 -15.14
N ASP A 328 16.29 -22.73 -14.29
CA ASP A 328 17.13 -23.89 -14.64
C ASP A 328 17.15 -24.93 -13.50
N PRO A 329 16.77 -26.21 -13.75
CA PRO A 329 16.18 -26.72 -14.98
C PRO A 329 14.79 -26.14 -15.22
N ALA A 330 14.48 -25.90 -16.49
CA ALA A 330 13.22 -25.31 -16.94
C ALA A 330 12.05 -26.31 -16.85
N ALA A 331 10.99 -25.92 -16.15
CA ALA A 331 9.83 -26.75 -15.82
C ALA A 331 8.52 -25.94 -15.92
N TRP A 332 7.40 -26.55 -15.53
CA TRP A 332 6.17 -25.78 -15.34
C TRP A 332 6.29 -24.89 -14.10
N PHE A 333 5.52 -23.79 -14.09
CA PHE A 333 5.37 -22.95 -12.91
C PHE A 333 3.96 -22.39 -12.80
N ARG A 334 3.49 -22.16 -11.57
CA ARG A 334 2.16 -21.60 -11.27
C ARG A 334 2.13 -20.08 -11.38
N ASN A 335 0.93 -19.51 -11.46
CA ASN A 335 0.65 -18.07 -11.34
C ASN A 335 0.97 -17.46 -9.95
N SER A 336 1.78 -18.11 -9.12
CA SER A 336 2.46 -17.47 -7.99
C SER A 336 3.86 -16.97 -8.38
N LEU A 337 4.26 -17.25 -9.62
CA LEU A 337 5.49 -16.86 -10.26
C LEU A 337 5.16 -16.07 -11.54
N LEU A 338 5.90 -14.99 -11.77
CA LEU A 338 5.95 -14.25 -13.02
C LEU A 338 7.20 -14.67 -13.80
N ALA A 339 7.26 -14.32 -15.08
CA ALA A 339 8.35 -14.71 -15.95
C ALA A 339 9.04 -13.49 -16.58
N CYS A 340 10.34 -13.60 -16.82
CA CYS A 340 11.12 -12.62 -17.55
C CYS A 340 11.97 -13.28 -18.65
N ARG A 341 11.93 -12.66 -19.83
CA ARG A 341 12.81 -12.93 -20.95
C ARG A 341 13.54 -11.62 -21.25
N PRO A 342 14.77 -11.44 -20.75
CA PRO A 342 15.50 -10.19 -20.98
C PRO A 342 15.76 -9.99 -22.49
N PRO A 343 16.20 -8.79 -22.91
CA PRO A 343 16.67 -8.55 -24.27
C PRO A 343 17.65 -9.64 -24.73
N ALA A 344 17.64 -9.97 -26.03
CA ALA A 344 18.30 -11.17 -26.55
C ALA A 344 19.81 -11.26 -26.25
N ASP A 345 20.49 -10.11 -26.12
CA ASP A 345 21.91 -10.04 -25.81
C ASP A 345 22.22 -9.85 -24.31
N VAL A 346 21.19 -9.71 -23.47
CA VAL A 346 21.31 -9.65 -22.01
C VAL A 346 21.15 -11.04 -21.42
N SER A 347 22.19 -11.51 -20.72
CA SER A 347 22.19 -12.82 -20.07
C SER A 347 21.11 -12.91 -18.98
N PRO A 348 20.49 -14.10 -18.77
CA PRO A 348 19.57 -14.33 -17.67
C PRO A 348 20.16 -14.01 -16.29
N ASP A 349 21.45 -14.28 -16.08
CA ASP A 349 22.15 -13.95 -14.83
C ASP A 349 22.25 -12.46 -14.58
N CYS A 350 22.61 -11.68 -15.61
CA CYS A 350 22.62 -10.22 -15.50
C CYS A 350 21.21 -9.70 -15.17
N ALA A 351 20.16 -10.25 -15.79
CA ALA A 351 18.80 -9.85 -15.48
C ALA A 351 18.42 -10.15 -14.03
N VAL A 352 18.77 -11.34 -13.54
CA VAL A 352 18.58 -11.73 -12.14
C VAL A 352 19.37 -10.82 -11.19
N ALA A 353 20.59 -10.40 -11.56
CA ALA A 353 21.39 -9.44 -10.80
C ALA A 353 20.67 -8.10 -10.61
N LEU A 354 20.17 -7.51 -11.70
CA LEU A 354 19.49 -6.23 -11.69
C LEU A 354 18.15 -6.29 -10.97
N LEU A 355 17.35 -7.33 -11.21
CA LEU A 355 16.03 -7.48 -10.60
C LEU A 355 16.11 -7.70 -9.08
N ASN A 356 17.07 -8.49 -8.60
CA ASN A 356 17.29 -8.66 -7.16
C ASN A 356 18.04 -7.46 -6.52
N GLY A 357 18.51 -6.50 -7.33
CA GLY A 357 19.34 -5.39 -6.92
C GLY A 357 18.62 -4.38 -6.02
N PRO A 358 19.36 -3.58 -5.22
CA PRO A 358 18.80 -2.62 -4.27
C PRO A 358 17.89 -1.59 -4.94
N VAL A 359 18.28 -1.07 -6.11
CA VAL A 359 17.54 -0.02 -6.81
C VAL A 359 16.17 -0.53 -7.29
N ALA A 360 16.12 -1.69 -7.93
CA ALA A 360 14.86 -2.30 -8.38
C ALA A 360 13.92 -2.61 -7.20
N ALA A 361 14.48 -3.14 -6.11
CA ALA A 361 13.74 -3.42 -4.88
C ALA A 361 13.16 -2.14 -4.25
N HIS A 362 13.98 -1.10 -4.12
CA HIS A 362 13.57 0.13 -3.47
C HIS A 362 12.59 0.94 -4.33
N PHE A 363 12.86 1.04 -5.64
CA PHE A 363 11.93 1.66 -6.58
C PHE A 363 10.56 0.96 -6.53
N HIS A 364 10.52 -0.37 -6.56
CA HIS A 364 9.26 -1.11 -6.47
C HIS A 364 8.49 -0.78 -5.19
N GLN A 365 9.20 -0.77 -4.06
CA GLN A 365 8.60 -0.52 -2.74
C GLN A 365 8.08 0.89 -2.57
N LEU A 366 8.76 1.89 -3.15
CA LEU A 366 8.33 3.27 -3.09
C LEU A 366 7.19 3.52 -4.10
N ALA A 367 7.35 3.03 -5.34
CA ALA A 367 6.45 3.30 -6.45
C ALA A 367 5.12 2.54 -6.38
N HIS A 368 5.05 1.41 -5.68
CA HIS A 368 3.88 0.54 -5.68
C HIS A 368 3.40 0.19 -4.26
N ALA A 369 2.19 0.64 -3.93
CA ALA A 369 1.52 0.37 -2.65
C ALA A 369 1.38 -1.12 -2.35
N ASP A 370 1.09 -1.92 -3.38
CA ASP A 370 0.97 -3.37 -3.25
C ASP A 370 2.24 -4.04 -2.72
N ALA A 371 3.40 -3.43 -2.91
CA ALA A 371 4.66 -3.92 -2.35
C ALA A 371 4.71 -3.78 -0.82
N ARG A 372 3.96 -2.83 -0.25
CA ARG A 372 3.98 -2.49 1.18
C ARG A 372 2.93 -3.25 2.00
N GLN A 373 2.08 -4.05 1.36
CA GLN A 373 1.13 -4.90 2.08
C GLN A 373 1.90 -5.91 2.94
N ARG A 374 1.56 -6.05 4.23
CA ARG A 374 2.26 -6.99 5.13
C ARG A 374 1.76 -8.41 4.95
N VAL A 375 0.46 -8.61 4.81
CA VAL A 375 -0.15 -9.95 4.69
C VAL A 375 0.05 -10.54 3.30
N PHE A 376 0.07 -9.70 2.27
CA PHE A 376 0.14 -10.19 0.89
C PHE A 376 0.81 -9.20 -0.06
N PRO A 377 2.11 -8.89 0.13
CA PRO A 377 2.81 -8.00 -0.78
C PRO A 377 2.81 -8.58 -2.19
N GLN A 378 2.55 -7.75 -3.20
CA GLN A 378 2.48 -8.20 -4.59
C GLN A 378 3.44 -7.47 -5.52
N LEU A 379 4.07 -8.27 -6.38
CA LEU A 379 4.71 -7.88 -7.62
C LEU A 379 3.74 -8.16 -8.77
N LYS A 380 3.63 -7.24 -9.74
CA LYS A 380 2.72 -7.37 -10.91
C LYS A 380 3.51 -7.07 -12.18
N ILE A 381 3.01 -7.54 -13.32
CA ILE A 381 3.62 -7.26 -14.64
C ILE A 381 3.78 -5.76 -14.89
N ALA A 382 2.77 -4.96 -14.55
CA ALA A 382 2.85 -3.50 -14.67
C ALA A 382 3.96 -2.88 -13.79
N HIS A 383 4.26 -3.49 -12.63
CA HIS A 383 5.34 -3.02 -11.75
C HIS A 383 6.72 -3.31 -12.38
N LEU A 384 6.86 -4.48 -13.00
CA LEU A 384 8.09 -4.88 -13.68
C LEU A 384 8.35 -4.03 -14.94
N ARG A 385 7.31 -3.73 -15.72
CA ARG A 385 7.41 -2.86 -16.90
C ARG A 385 7.72 -1.41 -16.56
N ALA A 386 7.38 -0.96 -15.35
CA ALA A 386 7.75 0.36 -14.86
C ALA A 386 9.22 0.47 -14.42
N GLN A 387 9.93 -0.65 -14.28
CA GLN A 387 11.34 -0.66 -13.90
C GLN A 387 12.21 -0.04 -14.99
N ARG A 388 13.33 0.53 -14.55
CA ARG A 388 14.36 1.08 -15.41
C ARG A 388 15.67 0.36 -15.13
N PHE A 389 16.46 0.18 -16.16
CA PHE A 389 17.68 -0.62 -16.13
C PHE A 389 18.87 0.22 -16.60
N PRO A 390 20.07 -0.01 -16.04
CA PRO A 390 21.26 0.80 -16.35
C PRO A 390 21.71 0.69 -17.81
N PHE A 391 21.28 -0.35 -18.53
CA PHE A 391 21.48 -0.51 -19.96
C PHE A 391 20.33 -1.30 -20.59
N ALA A 392 20.03 -0.98 -21.85
CA ALA A 392 19.02 -1.69 -22.65
C ALA A 392 19.53 -3.02 -23.24
N SER A 393 20.85 -3.14 -23.41
CA SER A 393 21.50 -4.24 -24.13
C SER A 393 22.92 -4.44 -23.59
N ARG A 394 23.52 -5.61 -23.82
CA ARG A 394 24.92 -5.89 -23.46
C ARG A 394 25.88 -4.98 -24.22
N ALA A 395 25.56 -4.63 -25.47
CA ALA A 395 26.40 -3.77 -26.30
C ALA A 395 26.66 -2.38 -25.68
N ALA A 396 25.73 -1.86 -24.88
CA ALA A 396 25.88 -0.56 -24.23
C ALA A 396 26.90 -0.56 -23.07
N ALA A 397 27.09 -1.70 -22.40
CA ALA A 397 27.97 -1.81 -21.23
C ALA A 397 28.50 -3.25 -21.04
N PRO A 398 29.30 -3.78 -21.99
CA PRO A 398 29.63 -5.20 -22.05
C PRO A 398 30.38 -5.71 -20.81
N ALA A 399 31.38 -4.95 -20.32
CA ALA A 399 32.14 -5.32 -19.14
C ALA A 399 31.30 -5.37 -17.87
N LEU A 400 30.42 -4.38 -17.68
CA LEU A 400 29.50 -4.32 -16.54
C LEU A 400 28.47 -5.45 -16.59
N HIS A 401 27.88 -5.69 -17.78
CA HIS A 401 26.98 -6.81 -18.02
C HIS A 401 27.63 -8.14 -17.64
N ASP A 402 28.83 -8.41 -18.17
CA ASP A 402 29.53 -9.68 -17.98
C ASP A 402 29.92 -9.88 -16.51
N GLU A 403 30.31 -8.80 -15.82
CA GLU A 403 30.63 -8.85 -14.39
C GLU A 403 29.39 -9.10 -13.51
N LEU A 404 28.26 -8.44 -13.79
CA LEU A 404 26.98 -8.70 -13.11
C LEU A 404 26.54 -10.14 -13.32
N ALA A 405 26.62 -10.63 -14.55
CA ALA A 405 26.28 -12.00 -14.91
C ALA A 405 27.15 -13.01 -14.17
N ARG A 406 28.47 -12.82 -14.18
CA ARG A 406 29.44 -13.70 -13.51
C ARG A 406 29.20 -13.78 -11.99
N ARG A 407 28.96 -12.64 -11.34
CA ARG A 407 28.68 -12.60 -9.89
C ARG A 407 27.34 -13.21 -9.53
N ALA A 408 26.30 -12.98 -10.33
CA ALA A 408 25.00 -13.62 -10.13
C ALA A 408 25.07 -15.15 -10.36
N LEU A 409 25.84 -15.60 -11.36
CA LEU A 409 26.11 -17.00 -11.60
C LEU A 409 26.75 -17.68 -10.38
N ALA A 410 27.71 -17.01 -9.72
CA ALA A 410 28.36 -17.52 -8.51
C ALA A 410 27.43 -17.59 -7.28
N LEU A 411 26.28 -16.89 -7.30
CA LEU A 411 25.24 -16.98 -6.28
C LEU A 411 24.18 -18.03 -6.60
N ARG A 412 24.21 -18.63 -7.81
CA ARG A 412 23.34 -19.76 -8.14
C ARG A 412 23.66 -20.92 -7.21
N GLY A 413 22.62 -21.58 -6.73
CA GLY A 413 22.76 -22.78 -5.94
C GLY A 413 21.41 -23.41 -5.66
N ARG A 414 21.38 -24.75 -5.58
CA ARG A 414 20.24 -25.49 -5.05
C ARG A 414 20.25 -25.32 -3.54
N ALA A 415 19.18 -24.76 -2.96
CA ALA A 415 18.74 -24.77 -1.55
C ALA A 415 19.76 -25.08 -0.42
N GLY A 416 21.04 -24.76 -0.58
CA GLY A 416 22.08 -24.90 0.44
C GLY A 416 21.90 -23.83 1.50
N ALA A 417 22.52 -24.05 2.66
CA ALA A 417 22.52 -23.08 3.73
C ALA A 417 23.04 -21.73 3.21
N ILE A 418 22.33 -20.65 3.56
CA ILE A 418 22.86 -19.29 3.39
C ILE A 418 23.97 -19.16 4.43
N ASP A 419 25.22 -19.12 3.98
CA ASP A 419 26.37 -18.91 4.84
C ASP A 419 26.93 -17.49 4.68
N ALA A 420 27.95 -17.19 5.49
CA ALA A 420 28.60 -15.87 5.48
C ALA A 420 29.29 -15.55 4.15
N GLU A 421 29.80 -16.56 3.45
CA GLU A 421 30.46 -16.38 2.15
C GLU A 421 29.43 -15.98 1.07
N TRP A 422 28.29 -16.66 1.03
CA TRP A 422 27.19 -16.34 0.13
C TRP A 422 26.66 -14.93 0.37
N GLU A 423 26.46 -14.54 1.64
CA GLU A 423 26.01 -13.19 1.98
C GLU A 423 27.03 -12.12 1.60
N SER A 424 28.32 -12.37 1.79
CA SER A 424 29.40 -11.49 1.34
C SER A 424 29.36 -11.30 -0.19
N LYS A 425 29.26 -12.39 -0.96
CA LYS A 425 29.13 -12.34 -2.43
C LYS A 425 27.87 -11.59 -2.86
N ARG A 426 26.74 -11.80 -2.16
CA ARG A 426 25.49 -11.09 -2.43
C ARG A 426 25.63 -9.59 -2.16
N ALA A 427 26.25 -9.20 -1.05
CA ALA A 427 26.50 -7.80 -0.72
C ALA A 427 27.39 -7.12 -1.77
N ALA A 428 28.46 -7.78 -2.20
CA ALA A 428 29.34 -7.29 -3.25
C ALA A 428 28.62 -7.15 -4.60
N LEU A 429 27.69 -8.06 -4.93
CA LEU A 429 26.85 -7.92 -6.12
C LEU A 429 25.83 -6.78 -5.96
N ALA A 430 25.24 -6.62 -4.79
CA ALA A 430 24.30 -5.54 -4.51
C ALA A 430 24.98 -4.17 -4.71
N GLU A 431 26.20 -3.99 -4.23
CA GLU A 431 26.95 -2.74 -4.42
C GLU A 431 27.26 -2.46 -5.90
N LEU A 432 27.73 -3.49 -6.62
CA LEU A 432 27.96 -3.37 -8.07
C LEU A 432 26.68 -3.00 -8.82
N SER A 433 25.57 -3.66 -8.49
CA SER A 433 24.28 -3.39 -9.12
C SER A 433 23.74 -2.01 -8.81
N THR A 434 24.00 -1.44 -7.62
CA THR A 434 23.65 -0.05 -7.29
C THR A 434 24.51 0.94 -8.07
N THR A 435 25.82 0.69 -8.13
CA THR A 435 26.79 1.54 -8.84
C THR A 435 26.46 1.62 -10.34
N ALA A 436 25.95 0.52 -10.93
CA ALA A 436 25.50 0.47 -12.32
C ALA A 436 24.46 1.56 -12.67
N TYR A 437 23.66 2.02 -11.71
CA TYR A 437 22.64 3.05 -11.94
C TYR A 437 23.19 4.47 -11.93
N HIS A 438 24.47 4.66 -11.59
CA HIS A 438 25.12 5.98 -11.51
C HIS A 438 24.31 6.98 -10.66
N LEU A 439 23.72 6.51 -9.56
CA LEU A 439 22.94 7.37 -8.66
C LEU A 439 23.87 8.41 -8.02
N PRO A 440 23.39 9.66 -7.78
CA PRO A 440 24.08 10.59 -6.89
C PRO A 440 24.35 9.94 -5.54
N GLU A 441 25.50 10.24 -4.91
CA GLU A 441 25.94 9.55 -3.70
C GLU A 441 24.92 9.62 -2.55
N SER A 442 24.21 10.74 -2.40
CA SER A 442 23.11 10.87 -1.43
C SER A 442 21.96 9.89 -1.69
N LEU A 443 21.60 9.68 -2.96
CA LEU A 443 20.55 8.76 -3.38
C LEU A 443 21.02 7.30 -3.27
N ALA A 444 22.26 7.01 -3.65
CA ALA A 444 22.87 5.69 -3.48
C ALA A 444 22.92 5.31 -1.99
N HIS A 445 23.33 6.24 -1.12
CA HIS A 445 23.34 6.06 0.33
C HIS A 445 21.94 5.79 0.88
N ALA A 446 20.92 6.55 0.46
CA ALA A 446 19.53 6.33 0.87
C ALA A 446 19.02 4.92 0.46
N VAL A 447 19.32 4.49 -0.77
CA VAL A 447 18.99 3.14 -1.25
C VAL A 447 19.71 2.05 -0.43
N ARG A 448 21.00 2.24 -0.12
CA ARG A 448 21.78 1.32 0.72
C ARG A 448 21.20 1.21 2.13
N ARG A 449 20.92 2.33 2.78
CA ARG A 449 20.33 2.37 4.13
C ARG A 449 18.98 1.67 4.22
N ALA A 450 18.12 1.87 3.22
CA ALA A 450 16.80 1.25 3.18
C ALA A 450 16.83 -0.29 3.19
N LEU A 451 17.94 -0.90 2.77
CA LEU A 451 18.15 -2.36 2.85
C LEU A 451 18.57 -2.83 4.25
N VAL A 452 19.44 -2.07 4.93
CA VAL A 452 19.98 -2.42 6.24
C VAL A 452 18.93 -2.29 7.34
N ASP A 453 18.15 -1.19 7.32
CA ASP A 453 17.12 -0.88 8.33
C ASP A 453 15.95 -1.88 8.37
N ARG A 454 15.95 -2.87 7.46
CA ARG A 454 14.93 -3.91 7.29
C ARG A 454 15.39 -5.33 7.58
N VAL A 455 16.69 -5.61 7.65
CA VAL A 455 17.19 -6.90 8.17
C VAL A 455 17.04 -6.94 9.70
N ALA A 456 16.98 -5.77 10.34
CA ALA A 456 16.85 -5.61 11.78
C ALA A 456 15.40 -5.58 12.30
N ARG A 457 14.38 -5.67 11.44
CA ARG A 457 12.95 -5.73 11.79
C ARG A 457 12.33 -7.01 11.24
#